data_AF-A0A838RI08-F1
#
_entry.id   AF-A0A838RI08-F1
#
_cell.length_a   1.000
_cell.length_b   1.000
_cell.length_c   1.000
_cell.angle_alpha   90.00
_cell.angle_beta   90.00
_cell.angle_gamma   90.00
#
_symmetry.space_group_name_H-M   'P 1'
#
loop_
_entity.id
_entity.type
_entity.pdbx_description
1 polymer ?
#
loop_
_entity_poly.entity_id
_entity_poly.type
_entity_poly.pdbx_seq_one_letter_code
_entity_poly.pdbx_strand_id
1 'polypeptide(L)'
;MSIPSSIAAIAPDGQLTPAQRRRFMIEFCGRRMKPGTGSAPSFLEMRTAMIPWPDLRPILQDIPWAIIGGVATRAYMPERATKDIDILVAVENQNEALSAL
;
A
#
# COMPACT_ATOMS: atom_id res chain seq x y z
N MET A 1 -20.65 5.15 -17.33
CA MET A 1 -19.19 4.94 -17.46
C MET A 1 -18.94 4.17 -18.74
N SER A 2 -18.02 4.60 -19.60
CA SER A 2 -17.64 3.86 -20.80
C SER A 2 -16.79 2.64 -20.42
N ILE A 3 -16.96 1.54 -21.14
CA ILE A 3 -16.14 0.32 -20.95
C ILE A 3 -14.70 0.66 -21.36
N PRO A 4 -13.69 0.41 -20.51
CA PRO A 4 -12.30 0.62 -20.89
C PRO A 4 -11.94 -0.16 -22.16
N SER A 5 -11.21 0.45 -23.11
CA SER A 5 -10.88 -0.16 -24.40
C SER A 5 -10.23 -1.55 -24.26
N SER A 6 -9.37 -1.72 -23.26
CA SER A 6 -8.74 -3.00 -22.94
C SER A 6 -9.69 -4.10 -22.47
N ILE A 7 -10.84 -3.73 -21.89
CA ILE A 7 -11.93 -4.65 -21.52
C ILE A 7 -12.84 -4.88 -22.73
N ALA A 8 -13.17 -3.83 -23.48
CA ALA A 8 -14.01 -3.91 -24.68
C ALA A 8 -13.42 -4.86 -25.75
N ALA A 9 -12.09 -4.94 -25.85
CA ALA A 9 -11.39 -5.88 -26.74
C ALA A 9 -11.57 -7.37 -26.36
N ILE A 10 -11.92 -7.67 -25.11
CA ILE A 10 -12.07 -9.04 -24.57
C ILE A 10 -13.54 -9.39 -24.36
N ALA A 11 -14.33 -8.40 -23.93
CA ALA A 11 -15.77 -8.48 -23.69
C ALA A 11 -16.41 -7.14 -24.11
N PRO A 12 -16.96 -7.06 -25.35
CA PRO A 12 -17.53 -5.82 -25.88
C PRO A 12 -18.72 -5.27 -25.07
N ASP A 13 -19.42 -6.14 -24.36
CA ASP A 13 -20.51 -5.82 -23.42
C ASP A 13 -20.02 -5.44 -22.01
N GLY A 14 -18.71 -5.53 -21.77
CA GLY A 14 -18.07 -5.27 -20.48
C GLY A 14 -18.18 -6.42 -19.48
N GLN A 15 -18.82 -7.54 -19.83
CA GLN A 15 -19.03 -8.66 -18.93
C GLN A 15 -17.94 -9.73 -19.11
N LEU A 16 -16.97 -9.72 -18.20
CA LEU A 16 -15.91 -10.71 -18.19
C LEU A 16 -16.34 -11.96 -17.41
N THR A 17 -16.15 -13.14 -18.01
CA THR A 17 -16.16 -14.40 -17.26
C THR A 17 -15.05 -14.39 -16.19
N PRO A 18 -15.16 -15.21 -15.13
CA PRO A 18 -14.10 -15.31 -14.12
C PRO A 18 -12.71 -15.61 -14.70
N ALA A 19 -12.62 -16.48 -15.72
CA ALA A 19 -11.37 -16.82 -16.38
C ALA A 19 -10.76 -15.63 -17.14
N GLN A 20 -11.57 -14.89 -17.91
CA GLN A 20 -11.12 -13.69 -18.62
C GLN A 20 -10.69 -12.58 -17.64
N ARG A 21 -11.44 -12.37 -16.56
CA ARG A 21 -11.10 -11.41 -15.52
C ARG A 21 -9.75 -11.75 -14.87
N ARG A 22 -9.55 -13.01 -14.50
CA ARG A 22 -8.26 -13.49 -13.94
C ARG A 22 -7.11 -13.25 -14.91
N ARG A 23 -7.27 -13.65 -16.18
CA ARG A 23 -6.22 -13.50 -17.20
C ARG A 23 -5.85 -12.03 -17.41
N PHE A 24 -6.86 -11.17 -17.58
CA PHE A 24 -6.66 -9.72 -17.73
C PHE A 24 -5.89 -9.13 -16.56
N MET A 25 -6.27 -9.46 -15.32
CA MET A 25 -5.61 -8.95 -14.11
C MET A 25 -4.15 -9.40 -14.02
N ILE A 26 -3.86 -10.68 -14.32
CA ILE A 26 -2.49 -11.20 -14.32
C ILE A 26 -1.63 -10.48 -15.37
N GLU A 27 -2.13 -10.31 -16.59
CA GLU A 27 -1.39 -9.62 -17.66
C GLU A 27 -1.21 -8.12 -17.36
N PHE A 28 -2.21 -7.48 -16.76
CA PHE A 28 -2.10 -6.10 -16.30
C PHE A 28 -1.02 -5.95 -15.21
N CYS A 29 -1.05 -6.80 -14.19
CA CYS A 29 -0.04 -6.81 -13.13
C CYS A 29 1.35 -7.11 -13.68
N GLY A 30 1.47 -8.10 -14.57
CA GLY A 30 2.74 -8.49 -15.19
C GLY A 30 3.40 -7.35 -15.99
N ARG A 31 2.61 -6.50 -16.65
CA ARG A 31 3.13 -5.30 -17.34
C ARG A 31 3.65 -4.22 -16.40
N ARG A 32 3.15 -4.17 -15.16
CA ARG A 32 3.55 -3.16 -14.15
C ARG A 32 4.69 -3.64 -13.26
N MET A 33 4.82 -4.95 -13.07
CA MET A 33 5.91 -5.53 -12.28
C MET A 33 7.20 -5.55 -13.11
N LYS A 34 8.26 -4.90 -12.62
CA LYS A 34 9.60 -5.07 -13.16
C LYS A 34 10.29 -6.26 -12.44
N PRO A 35 11.01 -7.15 -13.13
CA PRO A 35 11.75 -8.21 -12.46
C PRO A 35 12.72 -7.65 -11.40
N GLY A 36 12.76 -8.27 -10.22
CA GLY A 36 13.67 -7.91 -9.13
C GLY A 36 13.28 -6.68 -8.29
N THR A 37 12.27 -5.89 -8.70
CA THR A 37 11.79 -4.77 -7.87
C THR A 37 10.99 -5.30 -6.68
N GLY A 38 11.39 -4.96 -5.46
CA GLY A 38 10.66 -5.36 -4.25
C GLY A 38 11.28 -6.49 -3.45
N SER A 39 12.19 -7.28 -4.03
CA SER A 39 12.70 -8.51 -3.41
C SER A 39 14.22 -8.57 -3.29
N ALA A 40 14.97 -7.70 -3.98
CA ALA A 40 16.41 -7.64 -3.82
C ALA A 40 16.78 -6.88 -2.53
N PRO A 41 17.80 -7.34 -1.76
CA PRO A 41 18.25 -6.67 -0.54
C PRO A 41 18.57 -5.18 -0.71
N SER A 42 19.11 -4.80 -1.87
CA SER A 42 19.42 -3.40 -2.20
C SER A 42 18.21 -2.47 -2.13
N PHE A 43 17.01 -2.95 -2.45
CA PHE A 43 15.78 -2.16 -2.31
C PHE A 43 15.31 -2.07 -0.86
N LEU A 44 15.63 -3.07 -0.03
CA LEU A 44 15.36 -3.01 1.42
C LEU A 44 16.23 -1.96 2.09
N GLU A 45 17.52 -1.97 1.76
CA GLU A 45 18.54 -1.07 2.33
C GLU A 45 18.31 0.40 1.96
N MET A 46 17.75 0.67 0.78
CA MET A 46 17.49 2.05 0.34
C MET A 46 16.41 2.76 1.17
N ARG A 47 15.55 2.01 1.88
CA ARG A 47 14.48 2.54 2.76
C ARG A 47 13.60 3.62 2.12
N THR A 48 13.42 3.57 0.79
CA THR A 48 12.70 4.59 0.02
C THR A 48 11.27 4.78 0.53
N ALA A 49 10.82 6.03 0.58
CA ALA A 49 9.42 6.39 0.79
C ALA A 49 8.78 6.77 -0.55
N MET A 50 7.62 6.19 -0.86
CA MET A 50 6.79 6.65 -1.98
C MET A 50 6.04 7.94 -1.63
N ILE A 51 5.67 8.10 -0.35
CA ILE A 51 4.89 9.23 0.18
C ILE A 51 5.67 9.81 1.38
N PRO A 52 5.86 11.13 1.46
CA PRO A 52 6.39 11.77 2.66
C PRO A 52 5.32 11.74 3.75
N TRP A 53 5.48 10.84 4.73
CA TRP A 53 4.59 10.75 5.90
C TRP A 53 4.95 11.80 6.95
N PRO A 54 3.97 12.33 7.70
CA PRO A 54 4.25 13.26 8.80
C PRO A 54 5.09 12.59 9.88
N ASP A 55 5.96 13.37 10.52
CA ASP A 55 6.70 12.90 11.69
C ASP A 55 5.79 12.95 12.92
N LEU A 56 5.35 11.78 13.38
CA LEU A 56 4.47 11.66 14.55
C LEU A 56 5.23 11.67 15.89
N ARG A 57 6.58 11.61 15.88
CA ARG A 57 7.38 11.58 17.12
C ARG A 57 7.12 12.78 18.04
N PRO A 58 7.00 14.02 17.54
CA PRO A 58 6.69 15.17 18.41
C PRO A 58 5.25 15.18 18.93
N ILE A 59 4.31 14.60 18.17
CA ILE A 59 2.87 14.59 18.48
C ILE A 59 2.57 13.55 19.56
N LEU A 60 3.19 12.38 19.45
CA LEU A 60 2.93 11.22 20.29
C LEU A 60 4.09 10.93 21.25
N GLN A 61 4.87 11.95 21.63
CA GLN A 61 6.13 11.80 22.36
C GLN A 61 5.99 11.07 23.72
N ASP A 62 4.84 11.25 24.38
CA ASP A 62 4.55 10.73 25.74
C ASP A 62 3.70 9.45 25.70
N ILE A 63 3.30 9.01 24.51
CA ILE A 63 2.46 7.84 24.30
C ILE A 63 3.31 6.71 23.71
N PRO A 64 3.34 5.50 24.29
CA PRO A 64 3.93 4.36 23.60
C PRO A 64 3.13 4.00 22.33
N TRP A 65 3.76 4.08 21.15
CA TRP A 65 3.12 3.79 19.86
C TRP A 65 4.08 3.12 18.88
N ALA A 66 3.53 2.51 17.82
CA ALA A 66 4.29 1.96 16.71
C ALA A 66 3.56 2.17 15.37
N ILE A 67 4.30 2.42 14.29
CA ILE A 67 3.74 2.37 12.93
C ILE A 67 3.38 0.92 12.61
N ILE A 68 2.18 0.69 12.09
CA ILE A 68 1.71 -0.61 11.60
C ILE A 68 1.24 -0.50 10.14
N GLY A 69 0.60 -1.54 9.62
CA GLY A 69 -0.02 -1.52 8.29
C GLY A 69 0.99 -1.39 7.15
N GLY A 70 0.55 -0.77 6.05
CA GLY A 70 1.32 -0.69 4.80
C GLY A 70 2.67 0.02 4.96
N VAL A 71 2.71 1.12 5.71
CA VAL A 71 3.93 1.91 5.94
C VAL A 71 4.96 1.12 6.75
N ALA A 72 4.54 0.37 7.78
CA ALA A 72 5.44 -0.43 8.61
C ALA A 72 6.19 -1.52 7.82
N THR A 73 5.60 -2.03 6.74
CA THR A 73 6.23 -3.07 5.92
C THR A 73 7.55 -2.64 5.28
N ARG A 74 7.84 -1.31 5.24
CA ARG A 74 9.12 -0.72 4.80
C ARG A 74 10.35 -1.27 5.50
N ALA A 75 10.18 -1.78 6.72
CA ALA A 75 11.27 -2.44 7.42
C ALA A 75 11.75 -3.72 6.70
N TYR A 76 10.86 -4.41 5.98
CA TYR A 76 11.06 -5.76 5.43
C TYR A 76 10.84 -5.88 3.92
N MET A 77 10.19 -4.91 3.27
CA MET A 77 10.00 -4.81 1.83
C MET A 77 9.89 -3.35 1.40
N PRO A 78 10.11 -2.99 0.12
CA PRO A 78 9.89 -1.61 -0.34
C PRO A 78 8.44 -1.17 -0.14
N GLU A 79 8.25 0.13 0.10
CA GLU A 79 6.91 0.70 0.27
C GLU A 79 6.04 0.42 -0.95
N ARG A 80 4.82 -0.03 -0.69
CA ARG A 80 3.77 -0.17 -1.70
C ARG A 80 2.82 1.01 -1.56
N ALA A 81 2.12 1.36 -2.64
CA ALA A 81 1.12 2.40 -2.61
C ALA A 81 0.08 2.12 -1.51
N THR A 82 0.03 3.00 -0.50
CA THR A 82 -0.96 3.04 0.57
C THR A 82 -1.54 4.45 0.65
N LYS A 83 -2.71 4.62 1.26
CA LYS A 83 -3.41 5.92 1.34
C LYS A 83 -3.20 6.63 2.66
N ASP A 84 -2.85 5.86 3.67
CA ASP A 84 -2.87 6.21 5.08
C ASP A 84 -1.67 5.62 5.80
N ILE A 85 -1.39 6.22 6.95
CA ILE A 85 -0.45 5.73 7.95
C ILE A 85 -1.27 5.21 9.13
N ASP A 86 -1.03 3.95 9.48
CA ASP A 86 -1.67 3.32 10.63
C ASP A 86 -0.70 3.30 11.81
N ILE A 87 -1.21 3.57 13.01
CA ILE A 87 -0.45 3.41 14.25
C ILE A 87 -1.17 2.47 15.21
N LEU A 88 -0.38 1.78 16.01
CA LEU A 88 -0.84 1.00 17.15
C LEU A 88 -0.51 1.76 18.43
N VAL A 89 -1.49 1.87 19.32
CA VAL A 89 -1.35 2.38 20.68
C VAL A 89 -1.96 1.37 21.66
N ALA A 90 -1.52 1.41 22.91
CA ALA A 90 -2.18 0.66 23.97
C ALA A 90 -3.58 1.24 24.24
N VAL A 91 -4.56 0.40 24.60
CA VAL A 91 -5.97 0.80 24.72
C VAL A 91 -6.15 1.87 25.80
N GLU A 92 -5.38 1.77 26.88
CA GLU A 92 -5.30 2.75 27.96
C GLU A 92 -4.92 4.17 27.48
N ASN A 93 -4.19 4.28 26.37
CA ASN A 93 -3.74 5.56 25.80
C ASN A 93 -4.61 6.05 24.63
N GLN A 94 -5.71 5.34 24.31
CA GLN A 94 -6.53 5.62 23.13
C GLN A 94 -7.05 7.07 23.12
N ASN A 95 -7.59 7.55 24.25
CA ASN A 95 -8.18 8.89 24.32
C ASN A 95 -7.14 10.00 24.18
N GLU A 96 -5.95 9.78 24.75
CA GLU A 96 -4.83 10.71 24.65
C GLU A 96 -4.32 10.79 23.21
N ALA A 97 -4.15 9.64 22.56
CA ALA A 97 -3.73 9.56 21.16
C ALA A 97 -4.74 10.23 20.21
N LEU A 98 -6.04 10.00 20.42
CA LEU A 98 -7.10 10.63 19.63
C LEU A 98 -7.19 12.15 19.84
N SER A 99 -6.75 12.65 21.00
CA SER A 99 -6.76 14.09 21.29
C SER A 99 -5.53 14.79 20.71
N ALA A 100 -4.44 14.06 20.44
CA ALA A 100 -3.20 14.59 19.90
C ALA A 100 -3.17 14.65 18.36
N LEU A 101 -3.96 13.81 17.67
CA LEU A 101 -4.01 13.67 16.21
C LEU A 101 -5.15 14.50 15.59
#